data_AF-A0A951EFD1-F1
#
_entry.id   AF-A0A951EFD1-F1
#
_cell.length_a   1.000
_cell.length_b   1.000
_cell.length_c   1.000
_cell.angle_alpha   90.00
_cell.angle_beta   90.00
_cell.angle_gamma   90.00
#
_symmetry.space_group_name_H-M   'P 1'
#
loop_
_entity.id
_entity.type
_entity.pdbx_description
1 polymer ?
#
loop_
_entity_poly.entity_id
_entity_poly.type
_entity_poly.pdbx_seq_one_letter_code
_entity_poly.pdbx_strand_id
1 'polypeptide(L)' 'MVTASQAVEAGSAAVGTVNILLVHGANADGSGWRGVYEILKKDGYNVSVVQQ' A
#
# COMPACT_ATOMS: atom_id res chain seq x y z
N MET A 1 7.89 -23.73 -37.00
CA MET A 1 8.75 -22.71 -36.38
C MET A 1 7.99 -21.39 -36.38
N VAL A 2 7.36 -21.02 -35.28
CA VAL A 2 6.70 -19.70 -35.15
C VAL A 2 7.30 -19.06 -33.92
N THR A 3 8.24 -18.16 -34.16
CA THR A 3 8.85 -17.32 -33.13
C THR A 3 8.03 -16.04 -33.03
N ALA A 4 7.24 -15.89 -31.97
CA ALA A 4 6.62 -14.61 -31.64
C ALA A 4 7.57 -13.85 -30.70
N SER A 5 8.18 -12.78 -31.21
CA SER A 5 8.93 -11.81 -30.41
C SER A 5 7.94 -10.92 -29.68
N GLN A 6 7.82 -11.11 -28.36
CA GLN A 6 7.11 -10.15 -27.53
C GLN A 6 8.05 -8.98 -27.22
N ALA A 7 7.70 -7.80 -27.74
CA ALA A 7 8.31 -6.55 -27.31
C ALA A 7 7.92 -6.34 -25.84
N VAL A 8 8.93 -6.25 -24.98
CA VAL A 8 8.76 -5.81 -23.61
C VAL A 8 8.33 -4.35 -23.63
N GLU A 9 7.02 -4.13 -23.48
CA GLU A 9 6.49 -2.85 -23.03
C GLU A 9 7.20 -2.53 -21.71
N ALA A 10 8.08 -1.53 -21.75
CA ALA A 10 8.65 -0.93 -20.57
C ALA A 10 7.50 -0.27 -19.82
N GLY A 11 6.82 -1.07 -18.99
CA GLY A 11 5.79 -0.60 -18.08
C GLY A 11 6.40 0.56 -17.32
N SER A 12 5.89 1.77 -17.60
CA SER A 12 6.18 2.96 -16.82
C SER A 12 6.07 2.52 -15.38
N ALA A 13 7.19 2.54 -14.65
CA ALA A 13 7.21 2.18 -13.25
C ALA A 13 6.35 3.24 -12.57
N ALA A 14 5.04 2.98 -12.55
CA ALA A 14 4.06 3.73 -11.81
C ALA A 14 4.71 3.87 -10.45
N VAL A 15 4.99 5.12 -10.05
CA VAL A 15 5.49 5.43 -8.71
C VAL A 15 4.61 4.64 -7.77
N GLY A 16 5.14 3.52 -7.28
CA GLY A 16 4.29 2.40 -6.88
C GLY A 16 3.45 2.89 -5.73
N THR A 17 2.13 2.87 -5.87
CA THR A 17 1.23 3.25 -4.78
C THR A 17 1.62 2.42 -3.55
N VAL A 18 2.27 3.07 -2.58
CA VAL A 18 2.73 2.38 -1.37
C VAL A 18 1.52 2.21 -0.48
N ASN A 19 1.18 0.94 -0.22
CA ASN A 19 0.07 0.55 0.64
C ASN A 19 0.61 0.23 2.03
N ILE A 20 0.07 0.89 3.05
CA ILE A 20 0.52 0.75 4.43
C ILE A 20 -0.62 0.14 5.25
N LEU A 21 -0.36 -1.01 5.87
CA LEU A 21 -1.30 -1.70 6.76
C LEU A 21 -0.89 -1.52 8.21
N LEU A 22 -1.79 -0.97 9.01
CA LEU A 22 -1.58 -0.76 10.45
C LEU A 22 -2.34 -1.88 11.18
N VAL A 23 -1.57 -2.73 11.86
CA VAL A 23 -2.07 -3.87 12.64
C VAL A 23 -1.92 -3.56 14.12
N HIS A 24 -2.99 -3.75 14.89
CA HIS A 24 -2.95 -3.62 16.34
C HIS A 24 -2.52 -4.94 17.00
N GLY A 25 -1.84 -4.86 18.15
CA GLY A 25 -1.46 -6.04 18.94
C GLY A 25 -2.68 -6.73 19.57
N ALA A 26 -2.44 -7.84 20.27
CA ALA A 26 -3.48 -8.56 21.00
C ALA A 26 -4.20 -7.61 21.98
N ASN A 27 -5.52 -7.49 21.82
CA ASN A 27 -6.44 -6.73 22.68
C ASN A 27 -6.41 -5.18 22.52
N ALA A 28 -5.67 -4.64 21.55
CA ALA A 28 -5.76 -3.21 21.22
C ALA A 28 -6.81 -2.99 20.13
N ASP A 29 -7.58 -1.89 20.19
CA ASP A 29 -8.38 -1.43 19.07
C ASP A 29 -7.54 -0.47 18.20
N GLY A 30 -7.83 -0.39 16.90
CA GLY A 30 -7.05 0.42 15.95
C GLY A 30 -6.98 1.93 16.24
N SER A 31 -7.59 2.42 17.32
CA SER A 31 -7.64 3.83 17.71
C SER A 31 -6.26 4.42 18.05
N GLY A 32 -5.31 3.61 18.56
CA GLY A 32 -3.92 4.04 18.81
C GLY A 32 -3.17 4.49 17.55
N TRP A 33 -3.64 4.07 16.37
CA TRP A 33 -3.03 4.39 15.09
C TRP A 33 -3.53 5.68 14.47
N ARG A 34 -4.49 6.40 15.08
CA ARG A 34 -5.11 7.58 14.46
C ARG A 34 -4.09 8.67 14.11
N GLY A 35 -3.14 8.97 14.99
CA GLY A 35 -2.10 9.97 14.69
C GLY A 35 -1.22 9.58 13.50
N VAL A 36 -0.87 8.29 13.40
CA VAL A 36 -0.05 7.76 12.31
C VAL A 36 -0.85 7.75 11.00
N TYR A 37 -2.12 7.35 11.05
CA TYR A 37 -3.03 7.37 9.90
C TYR A 37 -3.12 8.77 9.28
N GLU A 38 -3.33 9.80 10.09
CA GLU A 38 -3.43 11.19 9.60
C GLU A 38 -2.14 11.66 8.91
N ILE A 39 -0.96 11.35 9.48
CA ILE A 39 0.33 11.73 8.90
C ILE A 39 0.53 11.04 7.55
N LEU A 40 0.35 9.72 7.50
CA LEU A 40 0.55 8.94 6.28
C LEU A 40 -0.44 9.33 5.18
N LYS A 41 -1.69 9.62 5.56
CA LYS A 41 -2.70 10.09 4.61
C LYS A 41 -2.40 11.49 4.08
N LYS A 42 -1.88 12.40 4.93
CA LYS A 42 -1.40 13.72 4.51
C LYS A 42 -0.25 13.60 3.51
N ASP A 43 0.60 12.60 3.67
CA ASP A 43 1.75 12.36 2.78
C ASP A 43 1.37 11.60 1.49
N GLY A 44 0.08 11.33 1.27
CA GLY A 44 -0.44 10.76 0.03
C GLY A 44 -0.38 9.23 -0.03
N TYR A 45 -0.12 8.56 1.10
CA TYR A 45 -0.10 7.10 1.16
C TYR A 45 -1.50 6.50 1.24
N ASN A 46 -1.64 5.30 0.68
CA ASN A 46 -2.85 4.51 0.83
C ASN A 46 -2.75 3.67 2.12
N VAL A 47 -3.56 4.00 3.12
CA VAL A 47 -3.44 3.45 4.48
C VAL A 47 -4.70 2.71 4.90
N SER A 48 -4.55 1.50 5.42
CA SER A 48 -5.64 0.68 5.98
C SER A 48 -5.33 0.29 7.42
N VAL A 49 -6.30 0.50 8.32
CA VAL A 49 -6.21 0.07 9.72
C VAL A 49 -7.06 -1.17 9.90
N VAL A 50 -6.45 -2.26 10.36
CA VAL A 50 -7.16 -3.51 10.64
C VAL A 50 -7.96 -3.34 11.94
N GLN A 51 -9.24 -3.72 11.92
CA GLN A 51 -10.11 -3.82 13.10
C GLN A 51 -10.47 -5.31 13.26
N GLN A 52 -10.23 -5.89 14.44
CA GLN A 52 -10.57 -7.29 14.76
C GLN A 52 -11.55 -7.37 15.92
#